data_AF-B4RLE7-F1
#
_entry.id   AF-B4RLE7-F1
#
_cell.length_a   1.000
_cell.length_b   1.000
_cell.length_c   1.000
_cell.angle_alpha   90.00
_cell.angle_beta   90.00
_cell.angle_gamma   90.00
#
_symmetry.space_group_name_H-M   'P 1'
#
loop_
_entity.id
_entity.type
_entity.pdbx_description
1 polymer ?
#
loop_
_entity_poly.entity_id
_entity_poly.type
_entity_poly.pdbx_seq_one_letter_code
_entity_poly.pdbx_strand_id
1 'polypeptide(L)' 'MSGIAGIEGHFSRMDTVTVYSKATKQPLGKGRVLFGSAAEDLLKSRKAKGVFIHRDDWISITPEIRLLLTEF' A
#
# COMPACT_ATOMS: atom_id res chain seq x y z
N MET A 1 -4.88 10.09 -4.27
CA MET A 1 -4.83 8.61 -4.28
C MET A 1 -5.04 8.01 -5.67
N SER A 2 -4.66 8.71 -6.75
CA SER A 2 -4.94 8.30 -8.13
C SER A 2 -4.20 7.03 -8.61
N GLY A 3 -3.15 6.61 -7.92
CA GLY A 3 -2.35 5.41 -8.27
C GLY A 3 -2.86 4.09 -7.67
N ILE A 4 -3.92 4.10 -6.85
CA ILE A 4 -4.43 2.88 -6.21
C ILE A 4 -5.54 2.30 -7.07
N ALA A 5 -5.35 1.06 -7.53
CA ALA A 5 -6.28 0.36 -8.42
C ALA A 5 -7.21 -0.63 -7.70
N GLY A 6 -7.01 -0.86 -6.41
CA GLY A 6 -7.78 -1.78 -5.58
C GLY A 6 -7.20 -1.87 -4.18
N ILE A 7 -8.03 -2.33 -3.25
CA ILE A 7 -7.68 -2.61 -1.86
C ILE A 7 -8.21 -4.01 -1.54
N GLU A 8 -7.44 -4.79 -0.79
CA GLU A 8 -7.81 -6.13 -0.34
C GLU A 8 -7.54 -6.27 1.16
N GLY A 9 -8.39 -7.02 1.87
CA GLY A 9 -8.27 -7.26 3.31
C GLY A 9 -8.89 -6.16 4.18
N HIS A 10 -8.73 -6.32 5.50
CA HIS A 10 -9.20 -5.37 6.51
C HIS A 10 -8.01 -4.74 7.22
N PHE A 11 -7.99 -3.41 7.30
CA PHE A 11 -6.99 -2.66 8.06
C PHE A 11 -7.60 -1.37 8.61
N SER A 12 -6.99 -0.89 9.68
CA SER A 12 -7.28 0.37 10.35
C SER A 12 -6.27 1.44 9.97
N ARG A 13 -6.59 2.68 10.31
CA ARG A 13 -5.65 3.80 10.16
C ARG A 13 -4.39 3.51 10.98
N MET A 14 -3.22 3.82 10.41
CA MET A 14 -1.86 3.55 10.91
C MET A 14 -1.37 2.10 10.79
N ASP A 15 -2.18 1.16 10.30
CA ASP A 15 -1.71 -0.20 10.05
C ASP A 15 -0.65 -0.22 8.94
N THR A 16 0.28 -1.17 9.03
CA THR A 16 1.25 -1.42 7.95
C THR A 16 0.64 -2.38 6.94
N VAL A 17 0.54 -1.94 5.68
CA VAL A 17 0.05 -2.76 4.57
C VAL A 17 1.16 -3.05 3.57
N THR A 18 0.99 -4.09 2.77
CA THR A 18 1.85 -4.37 1.61
C THR A 18 1.20 -3.81 0.36
N VAL A 19 1.95 -3.04 -0.43
CA VAL A 19 1.47 -2.52 -1.72
C VAL A 19 2.03 -3.39 -2.83
N TYR A 20 1.16 -3.81 -3.75
CA TYR A 20 1.51 -4.67 -4.88
C TYR A 20 1.34 -3.94 -6.20
N SER A 21 2.19 -4.28 -7.17
CA SER A 21 1.95 -3.91 -8.58
C SER A 21 0.76 -4.71 -9.10
N LYS A 22 -0.26 -4.01 -9.62
CA LYS A 22 -1.42 -4.68 -10.22
C LYS A 22 -1.02 -5.53 -11.43
N ALA A 23 -0.03 -5.08 -12.22
CA ALA A 23 0.39 -5.74 -13.46
C ALA A 23 1.20 -7.01 -13.21
N THR A 24 2.16 -6.97 -12.29
CA THR A 24 3.09 -8.09 -12.06
C THR A 24 2.76 -8.92 -10.83
N LYS A 25 1.82 -8.45 -9.99
CA LYS A 25 1.49 -9.03 -8.68
C LYS A 25 2.67 -9.11 -7.70
N GLN A 26 3.78 -8.44 -8.03
CA GLN A 26 4.95 -8.38 -7.16
C GLN A 26 4.77 -7.30 -6.09
N PRO A 27 5.24 -7.55 -4.84
CA PRO A 27 5.17 -6.56 -3.78
C PRO A 27 6.14 -5.41 -4.08
N LEU A 28 5.67 -4.17 -4.03
CA LEU A 28 6.49 -2.96 -4.26
C LEU A 28 7.14 -2.47 -2.98
N GLY A 29 6.49 -2.71 -1.84
CA GLY A 29 6.95 -2.26 -0.53
C GLY A 29 5.85 -2.35 0.51
N LYS A 30 6.16 -1.87 1.70
CA LYS A 30 5.23 -1.79 2.82
C LYS A 30 5.18 -0.36 3.35
N GLY A 31 4.04 0.04 3.89
CA GLY A 31 3.95 1.33 4.56
C GLY A 31 2.71 1.51 5.40
N ARG A 32 2.74 2.53 6.27
CA ARG A 32 1.62 2.85 7.17
C ARG A 32 0.55 3.66 6.46
N VAL A 33 -0.69 3.21 6.55
CA VAL A 33 -1.82 3.85 5.87
C VAL A 33 -2.43 4.99 6.69
N LEU A 34 -2.84 6.06 6.02
CA LEU A 34 -3.50 7.21 6.64
C LEU A 34 -5.03 7.04 6.74
N PHE A 35 -5.58 6.01 6.11
CA PHE A 35 -7.01 5.69 6.08
C PHE A 35 -7.22 4.22 6.46
N GLY A 36 -8.31 3.94 7.18
CA GLY A 36 -8.75 2.56 7.49
C GLY A 36 -9.85 2.09 6.54
N SER A 37 -10.85 1.38 7.06
CA SER A 37 -11.99 0.80 6.31
C SER A 37 -12.70 1.75 5.33
N ALA A 38 -12.76 3.06 5.62
CA ALA A 38 -13.35 4.06 4.72
C ALA A 38 -12.54 4.31 3.42
N ALA A 39 -11.34 3.74 3.30
CA ALA A 39 -10.49 3.87 2.13
C ALA A 39 -11.15 3.36 0.85
N GLU A 40 -11.89 2.24 0.93
CA GLU A 40 -12.55 1.65 -0.23
C GLU A 40 -13.64 2.58 -0.79
N ASP A 41 -14.46 3.17 0.09
CA ASP A 41 -15.49 4.13 -0.29
C ASP A 41 -14.88 5.42 -0.85
N LEU A 42 -13.77 5.89 -0.25
CA LEU A 42 -13.03 7.06 -0.74
C LEU A 42 -12.48 6.83 -2.14
N LEU A 43 -11.91 5.66 -2.43
CA LEU A 43 -11.41 5.31 -3.76
C LEU A 43 -12.52 5.20 -4.82
N LYS A 44 -13.69 4.68 -4.44
CA LYS A 44 -14.88 4.63 -5.31
C LYS A 44 -15.43 6.03 -5.60
N SER A 45 -15.25 6.97 -4.68
CA SER A 45 -15.61 8.37 -4.92
C SER A 45 -14.65 9.03 -5.92
N ARG A 46 -15.17 9.76 -6.91
CA ARG A 46 -14.36 10.62 -7.81
C ARG A 46 -13.62 11.76 -7.07
N LYS A 47 -13.68 11.81 -5.73
CA LYS A 47 -13.06 12.81 -4.87
C LYS A 47 -11.87 12.27 -4.06
N ALA A 48 -11.30 11.12 -4.43
CA ALA A 48 -10.14 10.49 -3.77
C ALA A 48 -8.83 11.33 -3.84
N LYS A 49 -8.84 12.52 -3.24
CA LYS A 49 -7.70 13.41 -3.05
C LYS A 49 -7.05 13.10 -1.70
N GLY A 50 -5.74 13.25 -1.63
CA GLY A 50 -4.95 12.95 -0.44
C GLY A 50 -3.87 11.89 -0.66
N VAL A 51 -3.00 11.80 0.34
CA VAL A 51 -1.87 10.87 0.45
C VAL A 51 -2.34 9.63 1.19
N PHE A 52 -2.20 8.44 0.60
CA PHE A 52 -2.63 7.19 1.23
C PHE A 52 -1.58 6.65 2.21
N ILE A 53 -0.31 6.68 1.80
CA ILE A 53 0.87 6.37 2.60
C ILE A 53 1.84 7.52 2.41
N HIS A 54 2.35 8.12 3.50
CA HIS A 54 3.35 9.16 3.41
C HIS A 54 4.72 8.57 3.04
N ARG A 55 5.57 9.32 2.34
CA ARG A 55 6.90 8.84 1.93
C ARG A 55 7.79 8.45 3.11
N ASP A 56 7.63 9.13 4.24
CA ASP A 56 8.40 8.86 5.47
C ASP A 56 7.89 7.60 6.20
N ASP A 57 6.71 7.11 5.81
CA ASP A 57 6.05 5.91 6.33
C ASP A 57 6.13 4.73 5.36
N TRP A 58 7.02 4.81 4.36
CA TRP A 58 7.15 3.86 3.27
C TRP A 58 8.53 3.21 3.23
N ILE A 59 8.57 1.90 3.04
CA ILE A 59 9.78 1.13 2.77
C ILE A 59 9.59 0.37 1.46
N SER A 60 10.43 0.68 0.48
CA SER A 60 10.46 -0.05 -0.79
C SER A 60 11.05 -1.44 -0.60
N ILE A 61 10.47 -2.45 -1.25
CA ILE A 61 11.13 -3.74 -1.40
C ILE A 61 12.13 -3.60 -2.55
N THR A 62 13.40 -3.49 -2.17
CA THR A 62 14.52 -3.47 -3.11
C THR A 62 14.97 -4.90 -3.43
N PRO A 63 15.73 -5.13 -4.52
CA PRO A 63 16.29 -6.46 -4.82
C PRO A 63 17.05 -7.07 -3.64
N GLU A 64 17.83 -6.27 -2.91
CA GLU A 64 18.59 -6.68 -1.74
C GLU A 64 17.68 -7.18 -0.62
N ILE A 65 16.58 -6.47 -0.35
CA ILE A 65 15.59 -6.89 0.66
C ILE A 65 14.86 -8.17 0.22
N ARG A 66 14.61 -8.36 -1.09
CA ARG A 66 14.00 -9.61 -1.59
C ARG A 66 14.89 -10.81 -1.34
N LEU A 67 16.19 -10.67 -1.59
CA LEU A 67 17.17 -11.73 -1.31
C LEU A 67 17.11 -12.15 0.16
N LEU A 68 17.09 -11.19 1.10
CA LEU A 68 16.97 -11.45 2.53
C LEU A 68 15.67 -12.19 2.92
N LEU A 69 14.57 -11.97 2.19
CA LEU A 69 13.27 -12.60 2.47
C LEU A 69 13.13 -13.99 1.85
N THR A 70 14.01 -14.37 0.92
CA THR A 70 14.02 -15.71 0.30
C THR A 70 14.98 -16.69 0.97
N GLU A 71 15.84 -16.22 1.87
CA GLU A 71 16.83 -17.05 2.58
C GLU A 71 16.30 -17.81 3.80
N PHE A 72 14.97 -17.84 4.01
CA PHE A 72 14.30 -18.55 5.12
C PHE A 72 13.11 -19.38 4.64
#